data_AF-A0A9E0VSR5-F1
#
_entry.id   AF-A0A9E0VSR5-F1
#
_cell.length_a   1.000
_cell.length_b   1.000
_cell.length_c   1.000
_cell.angle_alpha   90.00
_cell.angle_beta   90.00
_cell.angle_gamma   90.00
#
_symmetry.space_group_name_H-M   'P 1'
#
loop_
_entity.id
_entity.type
_entity.pdbx_description
1 polymer ?
#
loop_
_entity_poly.entity_id
_entity_poly.type
_entity_poly.pdbx_seq_one_letter_code
_entity_poly.pdbx_strand_id
1 'polypeptide(L)'
;MKRRLLISLTSLCMTILLPHGYASGADLAYISNEKDNTLSVIDLNSFDVVNTISVGLRPRGITFSHDQKQLYICASDSDSIQVMDIASLQVISDLPSGEDPEQFALHPNGQHLYIANEDSAVVTVVDTQSREVIAQVDVGIEPEGIAVSPDGKWAVNTSETTNMLHWIDTSTFTLVDNTLVGQRPRHVEFSDDGKILWASSEIGGTVTVVDVASRKPMKIIDFKIPGVHRDRIQPVGIKLTKDGRYAFVALGPANHIAVIDRTTYEVESYLLVGRRVWHMAFAKDQQLLLTTNGVSGDVSVIDIEDLEVIKSIKVGRYPWGVAVSQK
;
A
#
# COMPACT_ATOMS: atom_id res chain seq x y z
N MET A 1 -15.55 30.21 76.41
CA MET A 1 -14.72 30.38 75.19
C MET A 1 -15.08 29.26 74.20
N LYS A 2 -15.74 29.61 73.08
CA LYS A 2 -16.17 28.64 72.05
C LYS A 2 -15.01 28.38 71.08
N ARG A 3 -14.55 27.13 70.95
CA ARG A 3 -13.59 26.70 69.90
C ARG A 3 -14.36 26.42 68.61
N ARG A 4 -14.00 27.12 67.52
CA ARG A 4 -14.48 26.83 66.16
C ARG A 4 -13.51 25.86 65.49
N LEU A 5 -14.04 24.77 64.95
CA LEU A 5 -13.34 23.78 64.14
C LEU A 5 -13.40 24.25 62.68
N LEU A 6 -12.26 24.51 62.04
CA LEU A 6 -12.20 24.72 60.58
C LEU A 6 -11.97 23.35 59.92
N ILE A 7 -12.92 22.93 59.09
CA ILE A 7 -12.76 21.80 58.17
C ILE A 7 -12.35 22.40 56.82
N SER A 8 -11.15 22.06 56.35
CA SER A 8 -10.65 22.43 55.02
C SER A 8 -11.17 21.42 53.99
N LEU A 9 -12.11 21.82 53.13
CA LEU A 9 -12.48 21.06 51.95
C LEU A 9 -11.40 21.25 50.87
N THR A 10 -10.54 20.25 50.68
CA THR A 10 -9.71 20.13 49.48
C THR A 10 -10.59 19.63 48.33
N SER A 11 -10.90 20.53 47.39
CA SER A 11 -11.59 20.20 46.14
C SER A 11 -10.66 19.40 45.24
N LEU A 12 -10.94 18.10 45.07
CA LEU A 12 -10.24 17.22 44.14
C LEU A 12 -10.75 17.54 42.72
N CYS A 13 -9.97 18.29 41.94
CA CYS A 13 -10.29 18.61 40.55
C CYS A 13 -9.99 17.38 39.69
N MET A 14 -11.03 16.60 39.37
CA MET A 14 -10.94 15.44 38.49
C MET A 14 -10.90 15.96 37.04
N THR A 15 -9.71 16.04 36.45
CA THR A 15 -9.54 16.33 35.02
C THR A 15 -10.02 15.13 34.21
N ILE A 16 -11.20 15.27 33.62
CA ILE A 16 -11.71 14.37 32.59
C ILE A 16 -10.90 14.64 31.32
N LEU A 17 -10.01 13.73 30.93
CA LEU A 17 -9.44 13.73 29.58
C LEU A 17 -10.56 13.36 28.60
N LEU A 18 -11.04 14.35 27.85
CA LEU A 18 -11.87 14.09 26.67
C LEU A 18 -10.97 13.48 25.58
N PRO A 19 -11.42 12.46 24.85
CA PRO A 19 -10.73 12.02 23.64
C PRO A 19 -10.68 13.20 22.67
N HIS A 20 -9.48 13.54 22.20
CA HIS A 20 -9.32 14.50 21.12
C HIS A 20 -9.94 13.85 19.89
N GLY A 21 -11.21 14.17 19.62
CA GLY A 21 -11.80 13.88 18.33
C GLY A 21 -10.93 14.56 17.28
N TYR A 22 -10.25 13.76 16.45
CA TYR A 22 -9.51 14.29 15.31
C TYR A 22 -10.48 15.17 14.52
N ALA A 23 -10.07 16.41 14.28
CA ALA A 23 -10.88 17.33 13.51
C ALA A 23 -11.23 16.64 12.18
N SER A 24 -12.51 16.65 11.84
CA SER A 24 -13.15 16.08 10.64
C SER A 24 -12.67 16.72 9.31
N GLY A 25 -11.41 17.14 9.23
CA GLY A 25 -10.86 17.93 8.13
C GLY A 25 -9.37 17.69 7.83
N ALA A 26 -8.65 16.86 8.59
CA ALA A 26 -7.24 16.54 8.28
C ALA A 26 -7.14 15.45 7.21
N ASP A 27 -6.27 15.65 6.21
CA ASP A 27 -5.90 14.56 5.29
C ASP A 27 -4.85 13.72 6.02
N LEU A 28 -5.18 12.46 6.29
CA LEU A 28 -4.33 11.57 7.07
C LEU A 28 -3.71 10.50 6.16
N ALA A 29 -2.47 10.13 6.46
CA ALA A 29 -1.85 8.93 5.92
C ALA A 29 -1.67 7.88 7.02
N TYR A 30 -1.97 6.64 6.69
CA TYR A 30 -1.82 5.47 7.56
C TYR A 30 -0.68 4.64 6.99
N ILE A 31 0.27 4.27 7.85
CA ILE A 31 1.50 3.59 7.48
C ILE A 31 1.59 2.29 8.24
N SER A 32 1.66 1.15 7.55
CA SER A 32 1.85 -0.14 8.21
C SER A 32 3.31 -0.37 8.59
N ASN A 33 3.57 -0.72 9.85
CA ASN A 33 4.91 -0.94 10.40
C ASN A 33 5.10 -2.43 10.74
N GLU A 34 5.74 -3.18 9.83
CA GLU A 34 5.83 -4.63 9.89
C GLU A 34 6.40 -5.13 11.23
N LYS A 35 7.49 -4.53 11.72
CA LYS A 35 8.20 -5.02 12.92
C LYS A 35 7.59 -4.56 14.24
N ASP A 36 6.64 -3.64 14.19
CA ASP A 36 5.99 -3.09 15.38
C ASP A 36 4.56 -3.58 15.56
N ASN A 37 3.96 -4.23 14.56
CA ASN A 37 2.55 -4.63 14.58
C ASN A 37 1.64 -3.41 14.84
N THR A 38 1.96 -2.28 14.20
CA THR A 38 1.24 -1.02 14.36
C THR A 38 0.99 -0.33 13.03
N LEU A 39 0.03 0.60 13.03
CA LEU A 39 -0.08 1.66 12.06
C LEU A 39 0.41 2.99 12.66
N SER A 40 1.24 3.74 11.94
CA SER A 40 1.47 5.16 12.23
C SER A 40 0.49 6.03 11.44
N VAL A 41 -0.14 7.01 12.09
CA VAL A 41 -1.05 7.97 11.45
C VAL A 41 -0.37 9.32 11.35
N ILE A 42 -0.20 9.82 10.13
CA ILE A 42 0.46 11.09 9.81
C ILE A 42 -0.60 12.11 9.42
N ASP A 43 -0.55 13.31 10.01
CA ASP A 43 -1.31 14.46 9.52
C ASP A 43 -0.55 15.13 8.36
N LEU A 44 -1.17 15.23 7.19
CA LEU A 44 -0.51 15.70 5.96
C LEU A 44 -0.46 17.23 5.81
N ASN A 45 -0.92 17.99 6.81
CA ASN A 45 -0.74 19.44 6.86
C ASN A 45 0.51 19.80 7.69
N SER A 46 0.70 19.10 8.81
CA SER A 46 1.82 19.31 9.73
C SER A 46 3.01 18.40 9.44
N PHE A 47 2.78 17.26 8.78
CA PHE A 47 3.72 16.15 8.63
C PHE A 47 4.18 15.52 9.94
N ASP A 48 3.32 15.59 10.97
CA ASP A 48 3.56 14.97 12.26
C ASP A 48 2.82 13.62 12.38
N VAL A 49 3.43 12.66 13.07
CA VAL A 49 2.73 11.44 13.50
C VAL A 49 1.81 11.79 14.65
N VAL A 50 0.50 11.75 14.40
CA VAL A 50 -0.53 12.12 15.37
C VAL A 50 -1.10 10.93 16.14
N ASN A 51 -0.89 9.71 15.63
CA ASN A 51 -1.33 8.49 16.32
C ASN A 51 -0.45 7.29 16.00
N THR A 52 -0.47 6.29 16.87
CA THR A 52 0.08 4.95 16.61
C THR A 52 -0.91 3.92 17.14
N ILE A 53 -1.38 3.03 16.26
CA ILE A 53 -2.49 2.12 16.51
C ILE A 53 -1.97 0.69 16.43
N SER A 54 -2.19 -0.12 17.47
CA SER A 54 -1.85 -1.55 17.42
C SER A 54 -2.80 -2.31 16.50
N VAL A 55 -2.25 -3.23 15.72
CA VAL A 55 -2.97 -4.10 14.78
C VAL A 55 -2.40 -5.53 14.87
N GLY A 56 -2.83 -6.40 13.96
CA GLY A 56 -2.33 -7.76 13.82
C GLY A 56 -0.84 -7.83 13.49
N LEU A 57 -0.31 -9.05 13.46
CA LEU A 57 1.11 -9.31 13.30
C LEU A 57 1.56 -9.04 11.86
N ARG A 58 2.73 -8.39 11.72
CA ARG A 58 3.37 -8.04 10.44
C ARG A 58 2.40 -7.37 9.44
N PRO A 59 1.87 -6.17 9.76
CA PRO A 59 0.96 -5.49 8.86
C PRO A 59 1.69 -5.02 7.59
N ARG A 60 1.14 -5.35 6.42
CA ARG A 60 1.70 -5.00 5.10
C ARG A 60 0.72 -4.19 4.26
N GLY A 61 0.08 -4.81 3.26
CA GLY A 61 -0.90 -4.15 2.40
C GLY A 61 -2.00 -3.48 3.21
N ILE A 62 -2.33 -2.23 2.89
CA ILE A 62 -3.41 -1.47 3.52
C ILE A 62 -4.19 -0.70 2.46
N THR A 63 -5.52 -0.63 2.60
CA THR A 63 -6.39 0.09 1.66
C THR A 63 -7.71 0.45 2.32
N PHE A 64 -8.21 1.66 2.04
CA PHE A 64 -9.52 2.08 2.50
C PHE A 64 -10.65 1.41 1.72
N SER A 65 -11.81 1.24 2.34
CA SER A 65 -13.06 1.07 1.62
C SER A 65 -13.33 2.30 0.74
N HIS A 66 -14.07 2.13 -0.36
CA HIS A 66 -14.39 3.25 -1.26
C HIS A 66 -15.14 4.39 -0.56
N ASP A 67 -15.93 4.09 0.48
CA ASP A 67 -16.64 5.08 1.29
C ASP A 67 -15.80 5.66 2.44
N GLN A 68 -14.51 5.30 2.53
CA GLN A 68 -13.51 5.77 3.49
C GLN A 68 -13.84 5.49 4.96
N LYS A 69 -14.86 4.67 5.24
CA LYS A 69 -15.25 4.35 6.62
C LYS A 69 -14.44 3.22 7.24
N GLN A 70 -13.84 2.38 6.41
CA GLN A 70 -13.06 1.24 6.86
C GLN A 70 -11.66 1.26 6.25
N LEU A 71 -10.69 0.74 7.00
CA LEU A 71 -9.35 0.42 6.51
C LEU A 71 -9.15 -1.09 6.61
N TYR A 72 -8.90 -1.71 5.47
CA TYR A 72 -8.45 -3.10 5.38
C TYR A 72 -6.95 -3.16 5.60
N ILE A 73 -6.49 -4.12 6.41
CA ILE A 73 -5.09 -4.26 6.82
C ILE A 73 -4.69 -5.73 6.69
N CYS A 74 -3.71 -6.00 5.85
CA CYS A 74 -3.14 -7.31 5.69
C CYS A 74 -2.24 -7.59 6.90
N ALA A 75 -2.66 -8.47 7.80
CA ALA A 75 -1.87 -8.91 8.95
C ALA A 75 -1.26 -10.28 8.62
N SER A 76 -0.14 -10.26 7.90
CA SER A 76 0.45 -11.43 7.23
C SER A 76 0.70 -12.58 8.21
N ASP A 77 1.42 -12.34 9.31
CA ASP A 77 1.72 -13.37 10.31
C ASP A 77 0.50 -13.74 11.18
N SER A 78 -0.68 -13.17 10.91
CA SER A 78 -1.95 -13.51 11.54
C SER A 78 -2.93 -14.19 10.58
N ASP A 79 -2.51 -14.51 9.35
CA ASP A 79 -3.31 -15.17 8.31
C ASP A 79 -4.70 -14.56 8.15
N SER A 80 -4.77 -13.22 8.13
CA SER A 80 -6.05 -12.50 8.06
C SER A 80 -5.93 -11.09 7.48
N ILE A 81 -7.06 -10.58 6.97
CA ILE A 81 -7.23 -9.17 6.67
C ILE A 81 -8.08 -8.53 7.77
N GLN A 82 -7.49 -7.67 8.59
CA GLN A 82 -8.22 -6.94 9.61
C GLN A 82 -9.03 -5.79 8.99
N VAL A 83 -10.21 -5.54 9.54
CA VAL A 83 -11.08 -4.42 9.18
C VAL A 83 -11.12 -3.46 10.35
N MET A 84 -10.58 -2.25 10.15
CA MET A 84 -10.61 -1.17 11.13
C MET A 84 -11.71 -0.17 10.77
N ASP A 85 -12.53 0.21 11.76
CA ASP A 85 -13.44 1.35 11.64
C ASP A 85 -12.66 2.66 11.83
N ILE A 86 -12.77 3.57 10.86
CA ILE A 86 -11.96 4.80 10.83
C ILE A 86 -12.43 5.83 11.86
N ALA A 87 -13.72 5.84 12.20
CA ALA A 87 -14.26 6.80 13.16
C ALA A 87 -13.79 6.50 14.59
N SER A 88 -13.75 5.22 14.97
CA SER A 88 -13.33 4.75 16.30
C SER A 88 -11.87 4.33 16.37
N LEU A 89 -11.21 4.12 15.23
CA LEU A 89 -9.86 3.58 15.08
C LEU A 89 -9.70 2.20 15.77
N GLN A 90 -10.77 1.41 15.79
CA GLN A 90 -10.77 0.06 16.35
C GLN A 90 -10.84 -0.98 15.24
N VAL A 91 -10.11 -2.09 15.40
CA VAL A 91 -10.34 -3.30 14.60
C VAL A 91 -11.67 -3.90 15.01
N ILE A 92 -12.61 -3.98 14.07
CA ILE A 92 -14.01 -4.40 14.31
C ILE A 92 -14.29 -5.83 13.84
N SER A 93 -13.45 -6.38 12.98
CA SER A 93 -13.54 -7.76 12.49
C SER A 93 -12.30 -8.14 11.70
N ASP A 94 -12.13 -9.45 11.51
CA ASP A 94 -11.19 -9.99 10.53
C ASP A 94 -11.97 -10.61 9.36
N LEU A 95 -11.40 -10.52 8.17
CA LEU A 95 -11.79 -11.29 6.99
C LEU A 95 -10.85 -12.49 6.86
N PRO A 96 -11.36 -13.66 6.45
CA PRO A 96 -10.52 -14.83 6.23
C PRO A 96 -9.51 -14.57 5.10
N SER A 97 -8.36 -15.24 5.15
CA SER A 97 -7.42 -15.36 4.03
C SER A 97 -6.85 -16.79 3.99
N GLY A 98 -5.84 -17.01 3.14
CA GLY A 98 -4.93 -18.15 3.26
C GLY A 98 -3.72 -17.83 4.13
N GLU A 99 -2.71 -18.70 4.09
CA GLU A 99 -1.44 -18.56 4.82
C GLU A 99 -0.56 -17.46 4.20
N ASP A 100 0.03 -16.63 5.06
CA ASP A 100 0.92 -15.51 4.73
C ASP A 100 0.34 -14.57 3.63
N PRO A 101 -0.80 -13.90 3.88
CA PRO A 101 -1.32 -12.92 2.94
C PRO A 101 -0.38 -11.71 2.84
N GLU A 102 -0.13 -11.22 1.63
CA GLU A 102 0.89 -10.20 1.38
C GLU A 102 0.29 -8.85 0.97
N GLN A 103 -0.26 -8.78 -0.25
CA GLN A 103 -1.11 -7.68 -0.71
C GLN A 103 -2.53 -8.17 -0.99
N PHE A 104 -3.45 -7.21 -1.05
CA PHE A 104 -4.80 -7.42 -1.51
C PHE A 104 -5.26 -6.25 -2.37
N ALA A 105 -6.30 -6.48 -3.17
CA ALA A 105 -6.95 -5.45 -3.97
C ALA A 105 -8.47 -5.51 -3.80
N LEU A 106 -9.07 -4.37 -3.47
CA LEU A 106 -10.52 -4.21 -3.37
C LEU A 106 -11.10 -3.96 -4.76
N HIS A 107 -12.06 -4.79 -5.16
CA HIS A 107 -12.75 -4.63 -6.44
C HIS A 107 -13.55 -3.31 -6.47
N PRO A 108 -13.71 -2.65 -7.63
CA PRO A 108 -14.47 -1.39 -7.76
C PRO A 108 -15.92 -1.44 -7.26
N ASN A 109 -16.53 -2.62 -7.18
CA ASN A 109 -17.87 -2.83 -6.59
C ASN A 109 -17.89 -2.71 -5.04
N GLY A 110 -16.72 -2.65 -4.39
CA GLY A 110 -16.56 -2.57 -2.94
C GLY A 110 -16.90 -3.85 -2.15
N GLN A 111 -17.23 -4.95 -2.84
CA GLN A 111 -17.72 -6.19 -2.24
C GLN A 111 -16.68 -7.31 -2.26
N HIS A 112 -15.82 -7.39 -3.27
CA HIS A 112 -14.85 -8.49 -3.38
C HIS A 112 -13.42 -8.02 -3.08
N LEU A 113 -12.75 -8.71 -2.17
CA LEU A 113 -11.34 -8.52 -1.86
C LEU A 113 -10.53 -9.68 -2.46
N TYR A 114 -9.55 -9.39 -3.30
CA TYR A 114 -8.63 -10.37 -3.87
C TYR A 114 -7.33 -10.34 -3.08
N ILE A 115 -6.95 -11.45 -2.46
CA ILE A 115 -5.85 -11.55 -1.50
C ILE A 115 -4.81 -12.54 -2.03
N ALA A 116 -3.57 -12.10 -2.20
CA ALA A 116 -2.45 -12.97 -2.55
C ALA A 116 -1.90 -13.65 -1.29
N ASN A 117 -1.88 -14.98 -1.25
CA ASN A 117 -1.44 -15.78 -0.10
C ASN A 117 -0.14 -16.51 -0.47
N GLU A 118 0.99 -15.98 0.00
CA GLU A 118 2.33 -16.30 -0.52
C GLU A 118 2.69 -17.78 -0.34
N ASP A 119 2.45 -18.32 0.86
CA ASP A 119 2.80 -19.70 1.20
C ASP A 119 1.87 -20.74 0.56
N SER A 120 0.68 -20.32 0.12
CA SER A 120 -0.35 -21.23 -0.44
C SER A 120 -0.37 -21.31 -1.96
N ALA A 121 0.33 -20.43 -2.68
CA ALA A 121 0.24 -20.30 -4.15
C ALA A 121 -1.20 -20.08 -4.67
N VAL A 122 -2.01 -19.33 -3.90
CA VAL A 122 -3.44 -19.11 -4.17
C VAL A 122 -3.80 -17.63 -4.01
N VAL A 123 -4.66 -17.13 -4.91
CA VAL A 123 -5.44 -15.91 -4.68
C VAL A 123 -6.78 -16.28 -4.05
N THR A 124 -7.03 -15.80 -2.84
CA THR A 124 -8.30 -15.97 -2.13
C THR A 124 -9.22 -14.78 -2.42
N VAL A 125 -10.47 -15.04 -2.76
CA VAL A 125 -11.49 -14.01 -2.98
C VAL A 125 -12.50 -14.04 -1.84
N VAL A 126 -12.67 -12.91 -1.18
CA VAL A 126 -13.56 -12.76 -0.02
C VAL A 126 -14.64 -11.74 -0.31
N ASP A 127 -15.87 -12.06 0.05
CA ASP A 127 -16.94 -11.07 0.12
C ASP A 127 -16.81 -10.26 1.42
N THR A 128 -16.66 -8.94 1.33
CA THR A 128 -16.40 -8.07 2.48
C THR A 128 -17.62 -7.89 3.38
N GLN A 129 -18.83 -8.18 2.87
CA GLN A 129 -20.09 -8.01 3.61
C GLN A 129 -20.46 -9.28 4.36
N SER A 130 -20.49 -10.44 3.70
CA SER A 130 -20.74 -11.74 4.34
C SER A 130 -19.51 -12.24 5.11
N ARG A 131 -18.31 -11.75 4.75
CA ARG A 131 -17.00 -12.16 5.30
C ARG A 131 -16.67 -13.62 5.01
N GLU A 132 -17.14 -14.11 3.88
CA GLU A 132 -16.94 -15.49 3.45
C GLU A 132 -15.96 -15.56 2.27
N VAL A 133 -15.17 -16.63 2.24
CA VAL A 133 -14.39 -16.98 1.05
C VAL A 133 -15.35 -17.45 -0.03
N ILE A 134 -15.38 -16.74 -1.15
CA ILE A 134 -16.27 -17.05 -2.29
C ILE A 134 -15.55 -17.76 -3.44
N ALA A 135 -14.22 -17.64 -3.50
CA ALA A 135 -13.39 -18.38 -4.45
C ALA A 135 -11.95 -18.50 -3.96
N GLN A 136 -11.27 -19.52 -4.47
CA GLN A 136 -9.82 -19.69 -4.39
C GLN A 136 -9.31 -20.00 -5.80
N VAL A 137 -8.31 -19.27 -6.24
CA VAL A 137 -7.75 -19.37 -7.58
C VAL A 137 -6.29 -19.78 -7.47
N ASP A 138 -5.96 -20.96 -7.98
CA ASP A 138 -4.58 -21.43 -8.06
C ASP A 138 -3.76 -20.51 -8.98
N VAL A 139 -2.60 -20.08 -8.49
CA VAL A 139 -1.66 -19.22 -9.21
C VAL A 139 -0.24 -19.81 -9.11
N GLY A 140 0.76 -19.03 -9.50
CA GLY A 140 2.17 -19.40 -9.36
C GLY A 140 2.67 -19.34 -7.92
N ILE A 141 3.90 -19.81 -7.71
CA ILE A 141 4.54 -19.90 -6.39
C ILE A 141 4.91 -18.50 -5.88
N GLU A 142 4.74 -18.28 -4.57
CA GLU A 142 4.98 -17.01 -3.86
C GLU A 142 4.20 -15.85 -4.51
N PRO A 143 2.85 -15.90 -4.54
CA PRO A 143 2.06 -14.77 -5.00
C PRO A 143 2.14 -13.62 -4.00
N GLU A 144 2.38 -12.40 -4.50
CA GLU A 144 2.54 -11.24 -3.60
C GLU A 144 1.73 -10.03 -4.09
N GLY A 145 2.10 -9.44 -5.23
CA GLY A 145 1.40 -8.29 -5.80
C GLY A 145 0.03 -8.66 -6.36
N ILE A 146 -0.97 -7.80 -6.16
CA ILE A 146 -2.33 -7.99 -6.70
C ILE A 146 -2.96 -6.63 -7.00
N ALA A 147 -3.64 -6.52 -8.14
CA ALA A 147 -4.45 -5.35 -8.50
C ALA A 147 -5.73 -5.77 -9.22
N VAL A 148 -6.79 -4.98 -9.08
CA VAL A 148 -8.03 -5.12 -9.86
C VAL A 148 -8.13 -3.96 -10.85
N SER A 149 -8.52 -4.23 -12.09
CA SER A 149 -8.68 -3.22 -13.13
C SER A 149 -9.77 -2.21 -12.75
N PRO A 150 -9.70 -0.95 -13.21
CA PRO A 150 -10.69 0.08 -12.90
C PRO A 150 -12.13 -0.27 -13.31
N ASP A 151 -12.29 -1.05 -14.39
CA ASP A 151 -13.59 -1.56 -14.84
C ASP A 151 -14.04 -2.85 -14.12
N GLY A 152 -13.22 -3.34 -13.20
CA GLY A 152 -13.46 -4.52 -12.39
C GLY A 152 -13.26 -5.85 -13.10
N LYS A 153 -12.99 -5.90 -14.41
CA LYS A 153 -13.00 -7.17 -15.16
C LYS A 153 -11.83 -8.09 -14.86
N TRP A 154 -10.66 -7.53 -14.54
CA TRP A 154 -9.44 -8.28 -14.34
C TRP A 154 -8.94 -8.10 -12.92
N ALA A 155 -8.62 -9.20 -12.25
CA ALA A 155 -7.64 -9.18 -11.17
C ALA A 155 -6.32 -9.75 -11.71
N VAL A 156 -5.19 -9.12 -11.42
CA VAL A 156 -3.88 -9.59 -11.85
C VAL A 156 -2.99 -9.77 -10.63
N ASN A 157 -2.46 -10.98 -10.46
CA ASN A 157 -1.53 -11.33 -9.39
C ASN A 157 -0.11 -11.55 -9.93
N THR A 158 0.91 -11.14 -9.19
CA THR A 158 2.31 -11.51 -9.46
C THR A 158 2.68 -12.76 -8.68
N SER A 159 3.48 -13.63 -9.28
CA SER A 159 4.12 -14.76 -8.59
C SER A 159 5.65 -14.65 -8.66
N GLU A 160 6.28 -14.51 -7.50
CA GLU A 160 7.70 -14.18 -7.38
C GLU A 160 8.59 -15.25 -8.01
N THR A 161 8.41 -16.50 -7.61
CA THR A 161 9.29 -17.60 -8.03
C THR A 161 9.05 -18.02 -9.48
N THR A 162 7.80 -17.96 -9.94
CA THR A 162 7.44 -18.35 -11.31
C THR A 162 7.60 -17.23 -12.34
N ASN A 163 7.85 -15.99 -11.93
CA ASN A 163 8.09 -14.83 -12.80
C ASN A 163 6.91 -14.53 -13.74
N MET A 164 5.68 -14.66 -13.23
CA MET A 164 4.46 -14.50 -14.03
C MET A 164 3.49 -13.46 -13.46
N LEU A 165 2.69 -12.91 -14.35
CA LEU A 165 1.42 -12.26 -14.05
C LEU A 165 0.29 -13.24 -14.34
N HIS A 166 -0.63 -13.39 -13.39
CA HIS A 166 -1.77 -14.29 -13.45
C HIS A 166 -3.05 -13.48 -13.68
N TRP A 167 -3.70 -13.66 -14.83
CA TRP A 167 -4.91 -12.92 -15.20
C TRP A 167 -6.16 -13.69 -14.77
N ILE A 168 -6.89 -13.13 -13.82
CA ILE A 168 -8.09 -13.72 -13.24
C ILE A 168 -9.31 -12.94 -13.73
N ASP A 169 -10.24 -13.64 -14.37
CA ASP A 169 -11.55 -13.08 -14.72
C ASP A 169 -12.40 -12.97 -13.44
N THR A 170 -12.79 -11.75 -13.07
CA THR A 170 -13.49 -11.48 -11.82
C THR A 170 -14.96 -11.91 -11.85
N SER A 171 -15.53 -12.12 -13.04
CA SER A 171 -16.92 -12.55 -13.20
C SER A 171 -17.09 -14.05 -12.99
N THR A 172 -16.03 -14.83 -13.24
CA THR A 172 -16.02 -16.29 -13.09
C THR A 172 -15.10 -16.78 -11.98
N PHE A 173 -14.24 -15.92 -11.44
CA PHE A 173 -13.17 -16.24 -10.49
C PHE A 173 -12.22 -17.32 -11.00
N THR A 174 -11.83 -17.23 -12.28
CA THR A 174 -10.95 -18.22 -12.90
C THR A 174 -9.72 -17.57 -13.50
N LEU A 175 -8.56 -18.23 -13.36
CA LEU A 175 -7.36 -17.92 -14.11
C LEU A 175 -7.59 -18.17 -15.61
N VAL A 176 -7.37 -17.16 -16.45
CA VAL A 176 -7.61 -17.26 -17.90
C VAL A 176 -6.35 -17.10 -18.73
N ASP A 177 -5.26 -16.55 -18.16
CA ASP A 177 -4.01 -16.32 -18.89
C ASP A 177 -2.84 -16.07 -17.95
N ASN A 178 -1.62 -16.22 -18.49
CA ASN A 178 -0.39 -15.91 -17.80
C ASN A 178 0.55 -15.10 -18.71
N THR A 179 1.15 -14.04 -18.16
CA THR A 179 2.17 -13.24 -18.86
C THR A 179 3.52 -13.42 -18.17
N LEU A 180 4.53 -13.88 -18.90
CA LEU A 180 5.90 -13.95 -18.39
C LEU A 180 6.50 -12.54 -18.26
N VAL A 181 7.15 -12.26 -17.12
CA VAL A 181 7.83 -11.00 -16.81
C VAL A 181 9.25 -11.26 -16.28
N GLY A 182 9.96 -10.20 -15.90
CA GLY A 182 11.29 -10.31 -15.29
C GLY A 182 11.27 -10.99 -13.93
N GLN A 183 12.45 -11.31 -13.41
CA GLN A 183 12.59 -12.11 -12.19
C GLN A 183 12.02 -11.44 -10.94
N ARG A 184 11.32 -12.24 -10.10
CA ARG A 184 10.70 -11.84 -8.83
C ARG A 184 9.77 -10.63 -8.96
N PRO A 185 8.61 -10.76 -9.62
CA PRO A 185 7.65 -9.68 -9.72
C PRO A 185 6.95 -9.38 -8.39
N ARG A 186 7.01 -8.12 -7.92
CA ARG A 186 6.52 -7.67 -6.59
C ARG A 186 5.18 -6.92 -6.61
N HIS A 187 4.88 -6.23 -7.71
CA HIS A 187 3.75 -5.30 -7.75
C HIS A 187 3.23 -5.12 -9.18
N VAL A 188 1.92 -4.85 -9.27
CA VAL A 188 1.22 -4.48 -10.49
C VAL A 188 0.33 -3.27 -10.27
N GLU A 189 0.28 -2.35 -11.23
CA GLU A 189 -0.54 -1.14 -11.17
C GLU A 189 -1.19 -0.90 -12.55
N PHE A 190 -2.52 -0.79 -12.57
CA PHE A 190 -3.26 -0.43 -13.79
C PHE A 190 -3.22 1.07 -14.03
N SER A 191 -3.22 1.49 -15.30
CA SER A 191 -3.61 2.86 -15.65
C SER A 191 -5.07 3.11 -15.29
N ASP A 192 -5.45 4.36 -15.02
CA ASP A 192 -6.84 4.72 -14.64
C ASP A 192 -7.88 4.34 -15.69
N ASP A 193 -7.50 4.30 -16.97
CA ASP A 193 -8.37 3.86 -18.06
C ASP A 193 -8.40 2.33 -18.26
N GLY A 194 -7.63 1.59 -17.46
CA GLY A 194 -7.56 0.14 -17.44
C GLY A 194 -6.92 -0.49 -18.68
N LYS A 195 -6.32 0.28 -19.59
CA LYS A 195 -5.76 -0.26 -20.83
C LYS A 195 -4.33 -0.76 -20.71
N ILE A 196 -3.58 -0.24 -19.75
CA ILE A 196 -2.17 -0.55 -19.54
C ILE A 196 -1.98 -1.08 -18.12
N LEU A 197 -1.14 -2.11 -17.97
CA LEU A 197 -0.70 -2.65 -16.70
C LEU A 197 0.82 -2.49 -16.59
N TRP A 198 1.30 -1.98 -15.47
CA TRP A 198 2.74 -1.91 -15.16
C TRP A 198 3.06 -2.98 -14.13
N ALA A 199 4.14 -3.73 -14.35
CA ALA A 199 4.57 -4.81 -13.45
C ALA A 199 6.06 -4.66 -13.09
N SER A 200 6.38 -4.53 -11.81
CA SER A 200 7.77 -4.46 -11.34
C SER A 200 8.36 -5.85 -11.17
N SER A 201 9.60 -6.06 -11.61
CA SER A 201 10.40 -7.26 -11.39
C SER A 201 11.63 -6.91 -10.55
N GLU A 202 11.59 -7.22 -9.26
CA GLU A 202 12.58 -6.76 -8.27
C GLU A 202 13.98 -7.26 -8.62
N ILE A 203 14.18 -8.57 -8.69
CA ILE A 203 15.48 -9.17 -9.04
C ILE A 203 15.81 -8.92 -10.51
N GLY A 204 14.79 -8.92 -11.38
CA GLY A 204 14.95 -8.61 -12.79
C GLY A 204 15.49 -7.19 -13.04
N GLY A 205 15.31 -6.27 -12.09
CA GLY A 205 15.77 -4.89 -12.20
C GLY A 205 14.97 -4.06 -13.21
N THR A 206 13.77 -4.48 -13.56
CA THR A 206 12.98 -3.90 -14.66
C THR A 206 11.51 -3.71 -14.30
N VAL A 207 10.84 -2.84 -15.07
CA VAL A 207 9.37 -2.76 -15.11
C VAL A 207 8.89 -3.17 -16.49
N THR A 208 7.95 -4.10 -16.54
CA THR A 208 7.27 -4.51 -17.78
C THR A 208 5.95 -3.76 -17.91
N VAL A 209 5.75 -3.06 -19.01
CA VAL A 209 4.48 -2.44 -19.38
C VAL A 209 3.73 -3.39 -20.31
N VAL A 210 2.48 -3.68 -20.00
CA VAL A 210 1.66 -4.72 -20.64
C VAL A 210 0.37 -4.09 -21.18
N ASP A 211 0.02 -4.44 -22.41
CA ASP A 211 -1.28 -4.11 -23.01
C ASP A 211 -2.34 -5.02 -22.38
N VAL A 212 -3.37 -4.45 -21.76
CA VAL A 212 -4.39 -5.24 -21.02
C VAL A 212 -5.27 -6.06 -21.97
N ALA A 213 -5.58 -5.54 -23.16
CA ALA A 213 -6.47 -6.20 -24.10
C ALA A 213 -5.86 -7.50 -24.66
N SER A 214 -4.57 -7.47 -25.00
CA SER A 214 -3.83 -8.62 -25.52
C SER A 214 -3.03 -9.38 -24.47
N ARG A 215 -2.85 -8.81 -23.27
CA ARG A 215 -2.06 -9.32 -22.13
C ARG A 215 -0.59 -9.54 -22.47
N LYS A 216 -0.08 -8.82 -23.47
CA LYS A 216 1.29 -8.96 -23.98
C LYS A 216 2.17 -7.79 -23.54
N PRO A 217 3.44 -8.05 -23.20
CA PRO A 217 4.42 -6.99 -22.97
C PRO A 217 4.53 -6.05 -24.17
N MET A 218 4.52 -4.75 -23.91
CA MET A 218 4.69 -3.67 -24.88
C MET A 218 6.06 -3.01 -24.76
N LYS A 219 6.54 -2.81 -23.53
CA LYS A 219 7.80 -2.14 -23.21
C LYS A 219 8.39 -2.78 -21.96
N ILE A 220 9.72 -2.85 -21.92
CA ILE A 220 10.49 -3.14 -20.71
C ILE A 220 11.30 -1.88 -20.41
N ILE A 221 11.25 -1.43 -19.16
CA ILE A 221 11.95 -0.25 -18.67
C ILE A 221 13.06 -0.72 -17.76
N ASP A 222 14.29 -0.32 -18.09
CA ASP A 222 15.49 -0.53 -17.30
C ASP A 222 15.87 0.76 -16.54
N PHE A 223 16.67 0.61 -15.50
CA PHE A 223 17.10 1.73 -14.65
C PHE A 223 18.62 1.82 -14.57
N LYS A 224 19.14 3.04 -14.51
CA LYS A 224 20.57 3.31 -14.38
C LYS A 224 20.81 4.54 -13.51
N ILE A 225 21.20 4.28 -12.26
CA ILE A 225 21.60 5.33 -11.32
C ILE A 225 23.13 5.40 -11.28
N PRO A 226 23.75 6.57 -11.58
CA PRO A 226 25.19 6.73 -11.50
C PRO A 226 25.74 6.34 -10.12
N GLY A 227 26.79 5.50 -10.11
CA GLY A 227 27.44 5.07 -8.86
C GLY A 227 26.71 3.96 -8.10
N VAL A 228 25.55 3.49 -8.56
CA VAL A 228 24.82 2.37 -7.95
C VAL A 228 24.96 1.14 -8.85
N HIS A 229 25.38 0.02 -8.26
CA HIS A 229 25.47 -1.25 -8.99
C HIS A 229 24.08 -1.74 -9.38
N ARG A 230 23.93 -2.30 -10.59
CA ARG A 230 22.64 -2.73 -11.14
C ARG A 230 21.87 -3.68 -10.22
N ASP A 231 22.56 -4.58 -9.53
CA ASP A 231 21.93 -5.57 -8.64
C ASP A 231 21.27 -4.94 -7.40
N ARG A 232 21.55 -3.66 -7.12
CA ARG A 232 20.89 -2.88 -6.06
C ARG A 232 19.68 -2.12 -6.58
N ILE A 233 19.52 -1.99 -7.89
CA ILE A 233 18.43 -1.25 -8.54
C ILE A 233 17.29 -2.24 -8.78
N GLN A 234 16.45 -2.39 -7.77
CA GLN A 234 15.40 -3.39 -7.76
C GLN A 234 14.03 -2.70 -7.61
N PRO A 235 13.20 -2.67 -8.67
CA PRO A 235 11.91 -2.00 -8.64
C PRO A 235 10.88 -2.78 -7.82
N VAL A 236 10.08 -2.06 -7.04
CA VAL A 236 8.99 -2.59 -6.20
C VAL A 236 7.69 -1.82 -6.47
N GLY A 237 7.18 -1.04 -5.52
CA GLY A 237 5.94 -0.26 -5.70
C GLY A 237 5.96 0.65 -6.93
N ILE A 238 4.79 0.78 -7.59
CA ILE A 238 4.56 1.62 -8.76
C ILE A 238 3.34 2.51 -8.47
N LYS A 239 3.40 3.79 -8.85
CA LYS A 239 2.23 4.68 -8.87
C LYS A 239 2.17 5.53 -10.12
N LEU A 240 0.97 5.67 -10.68
CA LEU A 240 0.72 6.36 -11.95
C LEU A 240 -0.14 7.61 -11.72
N THR A 241 0.28 8.78 -12.21
CA THR A 241 -0.51 10.02 -12.07
C THR A 241 -1.77 10.00 -12.95
N LYS A 242 -2.84 10.68 -12.55
CA LYS A 242 -4.11 10.67 -13.30
C LYS A 242 -4.04 11.41 -14.63
N ASP A 243 -3.18 12.43 -14.70
CA ASP A 243 -2.95 13.23 -15.89
C ASP A 243 -2.20 12.49 -17.01
N GLY A 244 -1.73 11.26 -16.75
CA GLY A 244 -0.98 10.49 -17.74
C GLY A 244 0.48 10.90 -17.87
N ARG A 245 1.00 11.80 -17.03
CA ARG A 245 2.35 12.34 -17.16
C ARG A 245 3.42 11.44 -16.57
N TYR A 246 3.29 11.10 -15.29
CA TYR A 246 4.34 10.42 -14.53
C TYR A 246 3.96 9.03 -14.07
N ALA A 247 4.94 8.13 -14.15
CA ALA A 247 5.00 6.93 -13.34
C ALA A 247 6.15 7.07 -12.34
N PHE A 248 5.85 6.77 -11.09
CA PHE A 248 6.83 6.69 -10.00
C PHE A 248 7.09 5.22 -9.68
N VAL A 249 8.37 4.84 -9.62
CA VAL A 249 8.78 3.47 -9.31
C VAL A 249 9.78 3.49 -8.16
N ALA A 250 9.46 2.79 -7.09
CA ALA A 250 10.37 2.63 -5.96
C ALA A 250 11.48 1.64 -6.30
N LEU A 251 12.74 2.06 -6.15
CA LEU A 251 13.94 1.26 -6.39
C LEU A 251 14.54 0.89 -5.03
N GLY A 252 14.03 -0.19 -4.45
CA GLY A 252 14.10 -0.48 -3.02
C GLY A 252 15.51 -0.38 -2.43
N PRO A 253 16.41 -1.34 -2.68
CA PRO A 253 17.77 -1.34 -2.12
C PRO A 253 18.68 -0.22 -2.63
N ALA A 254 18.27 0.49 -3.68
CA ALA A 254 18.94 1.66 -4.22
C ALA A 254 18.54 2.95 -3.50
N ASN A 255 17.44 2.97 -2.73
CA ASN A 255 16.94 4.13 -1.98
C ASN A 255 16.51 5.30 -2.89
N HIS A 256 15.93 5.00 -4.06
CA HIS A 256 15.48 6.02 -4.99
C HIS A 256 14.04 5.78 -5.46
N ILE A 257 13.33 6.85 -5.78
CA ILE A 257 12.15 6.80 -6.66
C ILE A 257 12.61 7.20 -8.07
N ALA A 258 12.34 6.36 -9.07
CA ALA A 258 12.48 6.75 -10.46
C ALA A 258 11.22 7.50 -10.92
N VAL A 259 11.41 8.61 -11.63
CA VAL A 259 10.34 9.36 -12.29
C VAL A 259 10.41 9.06 -13.78
N ILE A 260 9.30 8.61 -14.35
CA ILE A 260 9.25 8.11 -15.73
C ILE A 260 8.15 8.85 -16.48
N ASP A 261 8.46 9.34 -17.69
CA ASP A 261 7.45 9.85 -18.61
C ASP A 261 6.64 8.68 -19.18
N ARG A 262 5.33 8.70 -18.98
CA ARG A 262 4.44 7.59 -19.37
C ARG A 262 4.13 7.49 -20.86
N THR A 263 4.47 8.51 -21.64
CA THR A 263 4.26 8.51 -23.09
C THR A 263 5.45 7.86 -23.80
N THR A 264 6.66 8.19 -23.35
CA THR A 264 7.93 7.75 -23.94
C THR A 264 8.51 6.52 -23.25
N TYR A 265 8.11 6.28 -21.99
CA TYR A 265 8.67 5.27 -21.08
C TYR A 265 10.15 5.48 -20.75
N GLU A 266 10.63 6.72 -20.84
CA GLU A 266 11.99 7.08 -20.50
C GLU A 266 12.06 7.59 -19.05
N VAL A 267 13.14 7.24 -18.35
CA VAL A 267 13.37 7.70 -16.97
C VAL A 267 13.91 9.13 -17.03
N GLU A 268 13.17 10.07 -16.44
CA GLU A 268 13.53 11.49 -16.43
C GLU A 268 14.49 11.84 -15.29
N SER A 269 14.26 11.28 -14.10
CA SER A 269 15.03 11.60 -12.90
C SER A 269 14.97 10.49 -11.85
N TYR A 270 15.83 10.62 -10.84
CA TYR A 270 15.85 9.75 -9.65
C TYR A 270 15.86 10.61 -8.39
N LEU A 271 14.89 10.37 -7.51
CA LEU A 271 14.73 11.10 -6.24
C LEU A 271 15.30 10.26 -5.10
N LEU A 272 16.31 10.76 -4.40
CA LEU A 272 16.92 10.06 -3.27
C LEU A 272 15.98 10.10 -2.05
N VAL A 273 15.63 8.93 -1.54
CA VAL A 273 14.73 8.76 -0.37
C VAL A 273 15.43 7.96 0.73
N GLY A 274 14.67 7.56 1.76
CA GLY A 274 15.16 6.72 2.84
C GLY A 274 15.57 5.31 2.40
N ARG A 275 16.09 4.52 3.34
CA ARG A 275 16.69 3.22 3.04
C ARG A 275 15.65 2.13 2.86
N ARG A 276 15.80 1.35 1.79
CA ARG A 276 14.88 0.28 1.37
C ARG A 276 13.46 0.81 1.19
N VAL A 277 13.28 1.59 0.13
CA VAL A 277 11.98 2.14 -0.26
C VAL A 277 11.03 1.03 -0.74
N TRP A 278 9.73 1.18 -0.48
CA TRP A 278 8.67 0.20 -0.80
C TRP A 278 7.49 0.84 -1.54
N HIS A 279 6.29 0.85 -0.95
CA HIS A 279 5.07 1.27 -1.62
C HIS A 279 4.83 2.77 -1.48
N MET A 280 3.87 3.25 -2.27
CA MET A 280 3.60 4.66 -2.44
C MET A 280 2.10 4.92 -2.48
N ALA A 281 1.71 6.12 -2.06
CA ALA A 281 0.37 6.64 -2.26
C ALA A 281 0.40 8.13 -2.56
N PHE A 282 -0.50 8.56 -3.44
CA PHE A 282 -0.73 9.98 -3.68
C PHE A 282 -1.54 10.60 -2.54
N ALA A 283 -1.29 11.88 -2.28
CA ALA A 283 -2.06 12.71 -1.39
C ALA A 283 -2.33 14.08 -2.03
N LYS A 284 -3.25 14.86 -1.43
CA LYS A 284 -3.54 16.25 -1.80
C LYS A 284 -3.80 16.40 -3.31
N ASP A 285 -4.71 15.57 -3.84
CA ASP A 285 -5.04 15.54 -5.28
C ASP A 285 -3.82 15.36 -6.19
N GLN A 286 -2.88 14.48 -5.80
CA GLN A 286 -1.62 14.23 -6.50
C GLN A 286 -0.67 15.42 -6.56
N GLN A 287 -0.76 16.35 -5.60
CA GLN A 287 0.33 17.31 -5.35
C GLN A 287 1.49 16.64 -4.60
N LEU A 288 1.19 15.66 -3.75
CA LEU A 288 2.19 14.93 -2.96
C LEU A 288 2.19 13.44 -3.29
N LEU A 289 3.38 12.85 -3.21
CA LEU A 289 3.61 11.40 -3.19
C LEU A 289 4.28 11.02 -1.87
N LEU A 290 3.70 10.07 -1.14
CA LEU A 290 4.32 9.48 0.04
C LEU A 290 4.93 8.15 -0.31
N THR A 291 6.10 7.84 0.23
CA THR A 291 6.73 6.52 0.10
C THR A 291 7.35 6.03 1.40
N THR A 292 7.20 4.74 1.69
CA THR A 292 7.69 4.09 2.91
C THR A 292 9.13 3.61 2.75
N ASN A 293 9.97 3.86 3.75
CA ASN A 293 11.39 3.47 3.77
C ASN A 293 11.65 2.47 4.91
N GLY A 294 11.58 1.18 4.59
CA GLY A 294 11.56 0.09 5.57
C GLY A 294 12.76 0.09 6.53
N VAL A 295 13.98 0.15 5.97
CA VAL A 295 15.21 0.01 6.78
C VAL A 295 15.57 1.29 7.55
N SER A 296 15.15 2.46 7.07
CA SER A 296 15.38 3.71 7.82
C SER A 296 14.25 4.07 8.77
N GLY A 297 13.06 3.43 8.67
CA GLY A 297 11.95 3.64 9.60
C GLY A 297 11.30 5.01 9.43
N ASP A 298 11.14 5.47 8.19
CA ASP A 298 10.53 6.76 7.88
C ASP A 298 9.71 6.72 6.59
N VAL A 299 8.93 7.77 6.38
CA VAL A 299 8.21 8.05 5.15
C VAL A 299 8.81 9.28 4.50
N SER A 300 9.16 9.19 3.21
CA SER A 300 9.53 10.35 2.40
C SER A 300 8.29 10.97 1.77
N VAL A 301 8.19 12.29 1.82
CA VAL A 301 7.17 13.07 1.13
C VAL A 301 7.82 13.79 -0.03
N ILE A 302 7.27 13.58 -1.22
CA ILE A 302 7.73 14.15 -2.48
C ILE A 302 6.68 15.14 -2.98
N ASP A 303 7.12 16.35 -3.33
CA ASP A 303 6.34 17.29 -4.12
C ASP A 303 6.40 16.87 -5.60
N ILE A 304 5.24 16.71 -6.23
CA ILE A 304 5.14 16.20 -7.61
C ILE A 304 5.36 17.30 -8.65
N GLU A 305 5.07 18.56 -8.33
CA GLU A 305 5.27 19.68 -9.26
C GLU A 305 6.76 19.93 -9.45
N ASP A 306 7.50 20.00 -8.34
CA ASP A 306 8.94 20.26 -8.32
C ASP A 306 9.79 18.99 -8.48
N LEU A 307 9.19 17.81 -8.32
CA LEU A 307 9.88 16.51 -8.25
C LEU A 307 10.98 16.49 -7.19
N GLU A 308 10.67 16.97 -5.98
CA GLU A 308 11.63 17.08 -4.88
C GLU A 308 11.14 16.36 -3.62
N VAL A 309 12.06 15.75 -2.89
CA VAL A 309 11.77 15.19 -1.55
C VAL A 309 11.78 16.33 -0.53
N ILE A 310 10.61 16.71 -0.04
CA ILE A 310 10.43 17.87 0.84
C ILE A 310 10.45 17.51 2.33
N LYS A 311 10.23 16.24 2.68
CA LYS A 311 10.18 15.79 4.08
C LYS A 311 10.57 14.33 4.25
N SER A 312 11.14 14.00 5.41
CA SER A 312 11.22 12.64 5.95
C SER A 312 10.57 12.62 7.33
N ILE A 313 9.61 11.71 7.54
CA ILE A 313 8.79 11.62 8.75
C ILE A 313 9.08 10.29 9.42
N LYS A 314 9.56 10.31 10.67
CA LYS A 314 9.82 9.07 11.43
C LYS A 314 8.52 8.39 11.81
N VAL A 315 8.45 7.09 11.60
CA VAL A 315 7.31 6.22 11.92
C VAL A 315 7.79 4.98 12.67
N GLY A 316 6.98 3.93 12.75
CA GLY A 316 7.41 2.64 13.31
C GLY A 316 8.50 1.95 12.47
N ARG A 317 8.96 0.81 12.96
CA ARG A 317 10.02 0.01 12.35
C ARG A 317 9.49 -0.76 11.14
N TYR A 318 10.27 -0.73 10.06
CA TYR A 318 9.94 -1.40 8.79
C TYR A 318 8.58 -0.97 8.24
N PRO A 319 8.39 0.35 7.98
CA PRO A 319 7.20 0.79 7.28
C PRO A 319 7.16 0.19 5.87
N TRP A 320 6.00 -0.30 5.45
CA TRP A 320 5.85 -1.04 4.21
C TRP A 320 4.72 -0.48 3.34
N GLY A 321 3.49 -0.46 3.85
CA GLY A 321 2.31 0.03 3.16
C GLY A 321 1.98 1.47 3.54
N VAL A 322 1.33 2.19 2.62
CA VAL A 322 0.79 3.54 2.87
C VAL A 322 -0.59 3.66 2.24
N ALA A 323 -1.56 4.14 3.02
CA ALA A 323 -2.90 4.48 2.55
C ALA A 323 -3.24 5.91 2.98
N VAL A 324 -3.80 6.71 2.09
CA VAL A 324 -4.18 8.10 2.35
C VAL A 324 -5.69 8.21 2.38
N SER A 325 -6.23 8.77 3.46
CA SER A 325 -7.67 9.04 3.56
C SER A 325 -8.04 10.10 2.53
N GLN A 326 -8.97 9.78 1.64
CA GLN A 326 -9.53 10.75 0.71
C GLN A 326 -10.80 11.37 1.32
N LYS A 327 -11.04 12.65 1.06
CA LYS A 327 -12.33 13.28 1.38
C LYS A 327 -13.29 13.14 0.22
#